data_AF-A0A3S0G984-F1
#
_entry.id   AF-A0A3S0G984-F1
#
_cell.length_a   1.000
_cell.length_b   1.000
_cell.length_c   1.000
_cell.angle_alpha   90.00
_cell.angle_beta   90.00
_cell.angle_gamma   90.00
#
_symmetry.space_group_name_H-M   'P 1'
#
loop_
_entity.id
_entity.type
_entity.pdbx_description
1 polymer ?
#
loop_
_entity_poly.entity_id
_entity_poly.type
_entity_poly.pdbx_seq_one_letter_code
_entity_poly.pdbx_strand_id
1 'polypeptide(L)'
;MPWNNPVSDATTAVMRFCSGALIHEVRFWRSVMRDLVFVSYRKDDAAAVAGRIADSLKHHFGEQRVFFDATDLRVADVWNAAIDAALADTAVAIVIIGPKWLEARTTDGRRRLDLQSDVVRREVEVALRDAVTVIPLTVDGASFPTIDDLPEALKALAEYQGDKVRRDQLSHSTFDHDMDRLMRNVSRVVAAQRGPTHDAWRKLQPKRRTSRLGDAARALLTNAAIPPTITRRLAPDPFLRQEPYRDIEEYGAETPVAQYLPYVEIKNWCDDIVAGRRPDIKVKVRKGEFELTSWGGGDGDAIRDEALAVALHEKPKTFNGPAVRVESAEASQLSLWLTVQRARYFTQRRSNLALDYRYTTARGSVLTLRDLLRQEYGAHLPPLDDTRMANTLGVAALIFVRDGEELTPYLMSRAKEVAVFNCGGEWHCTASGVAEIEPDRPDREPYFYIDTMLKELDEEVGLLEHDLDFLEPVAFCREMTRAGKPQMFFLGVTSLGRTTLRSKLTAARKRTKEKGWVVENTAMPLWRRPSEISDTDALKLFHDKGFTIEAAACLHYYFKCRSMA
;
A
#
# COMPACT_ATOMS: atom_id res chain seq x y z
N MET A 1 14.74 53.17 -47.79
CA MET A 1 13.97 51.94 -47.49
C MET A 1 14.26 51.54 -46.05
N PRO A 2 13.23 51.45 -45.19
CA PRO A 2 13.26 50.50 -44.08
C PRO A 2 12.02 49.61 -44.03
N TRP A 3 12.19 48.48 -43.36
CA TRP A 3 11.39 47.26 -43.40
C TRP A 3 10.15 47.28 -42.49
N ASN A 4 9.10 46.56 -42.94
CA ASN A 4 7.86 46.26 -42.23
C ASN A 4 8.02 45.11 -41.22
N ASN A 5 7.25 45.12 -40.13
CA ASN A 5 7.04 43.96 -39.25
C ASN A 5 5.54 43.87 -38.83
N PRO A 6 4.83 42.74 -38.99
CA PRO A 6 3.42 42.61 -38.61
C PRO A 6 3.24 41.77 -37.34
N VAL A 7 2.87 42.39 -36.22
CA VAL A 7 2.37 41.69 -35.01
C VAL A 7 1.30 42.56 -34.34
N SER A 8 0.03 42.42 -34.69
CA SER A 8 -1.05 43.03 -33.89
C SER A 8 -2.40 42.30 -33.85
N ASP A 9 -2.67 41.28 -34.68
CA ASP A 9 -4.01 40.65 -34.71
C ASP A 9 -4.19 39.38 -33.86
N ALA A 10 -3.13 38.81 -33.28
CA ALA A 10 -3.24 37.58 -32.49
C ALA A 10 -3.71 37.79 -31.03
N THR A 11 -3.56 39.00 -30.50
CA THR A 11 -3.70 39.26 -29.05
C THR A 11 -5.16 39.49 -28.62
N THR A 12 -6.00 39.99 -29.52
CA THR A 12 -7.38 40.39 -29.20
C THR A 12 -8.37 39.22 -29.26
N ALA A 13 -8.08 38.18 -30.05
CA ALA A 13 -8.91 36.97 -30.11
C ALA A 13 -8.77 36.08 -28.86
N VAL A 14 -7.61 36.11 -28.19
CA VAL A 14 -7.34 35.30 -26.98
C VAL A 14 -8.14 35.79 -25.77
N MET A 15 -8.43 37.09 -25.65
CA MET A 15 -9.12 37.61 -24.45
C MET A 15 -10.63 37.37 -24.41
N ARG A 16 -11.31 37.18 -25.55
CA ARG A 16 -12.78 36.95 -25.57
C ARG A 16 -13.18 35.50 -25.34
N PHE A 17 -12.25 34.54 -25.47
CA PHE A 17 -12.54 33.11 -25.21
C PHE A 17 -12.41 32.76 -23.71
N CYS A 18 -11.64 33.55 -22.95
CA CYS A 18 -11.33 33.26 -21.54
C CYS A 18 -12.47 33.55 -20.54
N SER A 19 -13.53 34.26 -20.93
CA SER A 19 -14.59 34.69 -19.99
C SER A 19 -15.83 33.79 -19.95
N GLY A 20 -16.06 32.97 -20.98
CA GLY A 20 -17.17 32.00 -21.00
C GLY A 20 -16.86 30.65 -20.35
N ALA A 21 -15.58 30.23 -20.36
CA ALA A 21 -15.11 28.96 -19.80
C ALA A 21 -15.06 28.98 -18.26
N LEU A 22 -14.74 30.13 -17.66
CA LEU A 22 -14.53 30.29 -16.22
C LEU A 22 -15.79 30.06 -15.37
N ILE A 23 -16.99 30.35 -15.91
CA ILE A 23 -18.25 30.25 -15.16
C ILE A 23 -18.84 28.83 -15.22
N HIS A 24 -18.53 28.06 -16.27
CA HIS A 24 -18.81 26.61 -16.30
C HIS A 24 -17.75 25.81 -15.51
N GLU A 25 -16.49 26.26 -15.48
CA GLU A 25 -15.41 25.71 -14.63
C GLU A 25 -15.85 25.62 -13.15
N VAL A 26 -16.33 26.72 -12.55
CA VAL A 26 -16.58 26.75 -11.09
C VAL A 26 -17.71 25.82 -10.65
N ARG A 27 -18.70 25.55 -11.51
CA ARG A 27 -19.77 24.58 -11.21
C ARG A 27 -19.35 23.13 -11.48
N PHE A 28 -18.44 22.90 -12.42
CA PHE A 28 -17.88 21.59 -12.73
C PHE A 28 -16.89 21.12 -11.65
N TRP A 29 -16.01 22.01 -11.17
CA TRP A 29 -15.02 21.70 -10.11
C TRP A 29 -15.64 21.27 -8.78
N ARG A 30 -16.81 21.83 -8.40
CA ARG A 30 -17.55 21.45 -7.18
C ARG A 30 -18.17 20.05 -7.22
N SER A 31 -18.49 19.56 -8.42
CA SER A 31 -19.09 18.23 -8.59
C SER A 31 -18.06 17.09 -8.54
N VAL A 32 -16.76 17.40 -8.59
CA VAL A 32 -15.67 16.43 -8.86
C VAL A 32 -14.78 16.18 -7.62
N MET A 33 -14.99 16.90 -6.51
CA MET A 33 -14.17 16.79 -5.29
C MET A 33 -15.02 16.68 -4.03
N ARG A 34 -15.76 15.57 -3.87
CA ARG A 34 -16.33 15.22 -2.58
C ARG A 34 -15.32 14.38 -1.82
N ASP A 35 -14.62 14.97 -0.85
CA ASP A 35 -13.68 14.29 0.03
C ASP A 35 -13.90 14.58 1.52
N LEU A 36 -14.94 15.36 1.84
CA LEU A 36 -15.25 15.74 3.21
C LEU A 36 -16.10 14.68 3.91
N VAL A 37 -15.83 14.52 5.20
CA VAL A 37 -16.65 13.74 6.13
C VAL A 37 -17.42 14.71 7.00
N PHE A 38 -18.75 14.66 6.91
CA PHE A 38 -19.63 15.44 7.76
C PHE A 38 -20.11 14.57 8.92
N VAL A 39 -20.04 15.10 10.14
CA VAL A 39 -20.51 14.40 11.34
C VAL A 39 -21.68 15.16 11.94
N SER A 40 -22.89 14.61 11.78
CA SER A 40 -24.09 15.09 12.45
C SER A 40 -24.30 14.35 13.77
N TYR A 41 -24.54 15.09 14.84
CA TYR A 41 -24.86 14.52 16.15
C TYR A 41 -25.79 15.44 16.92
N ARG A 42 -26.55 14.87 17.87
CA ARG A 42 -27.36 15.65 18.80
C ARG A 42 -26.58 15.90 20.09
N LYS A 43 -26.27 17.18 20.36
CA LYS A 43 -25.47 17.61 21.51
C LYS A 43 -26.02 17.13 22.86
N ASP A 44 -27.33 17.21 23.07
CA ASP A 44 -27.98 16.79 24.33
C ASP A 44 -28.11 15.26 24.48
N ASP A 45 -27.61 14.49 23.52
CA ASP A 45 -27.74 13.04 23.45
C ASP A 45 -26.38 12.33 23.59
N ALA A 46 -25.42 12.62 22.68
CA ALA A 46 -24.19 11.84 22.52
C ALA A 46 -22.91 12.68 22.47
N ALA A 47 -22.90 13.93 22.95
CA ALA A 47 -21.78 14.86 22.74
C ALA A 47 -20.39 14.32 23.10
N ALA A 48 -20.24 13.61 24.22
CA ALA A 48 -18.94 13.09 24.66
C ALA A 48 -18.39 12.00 23.71
N VAL A 49 -19.24 11.07 23.27
CA VAL A 49 -18.83 9.99 22.36
C VAL A 49 -18.68 10.53 20.94
N ALA A 50 -19.56 11.44 20.51
CA ALA A 50 -19.46 12.14 19.23
C ALA A 50 -18.16 12.94 19.10
N GLY A 51 -17.75 13.66 20.16
CA GLY A 51 -16.47 14.35 20.21
C GLY A 51 -15.28 13.39 20.06
N ARG A 52 -15.28 12.25 20.78
CA ARG A 52 -14.20 11.24 20.67
C ARG A 52 -14.15 10.60 19.27
N ILE A 53 -15.30 10.33 18.66
CA ILE A 53 -15.39 9.83 17.28
C ILE A 53 -14.85 10.90 16.33
N ALA A 54 -15.25 12.15 16.48
CA ALA A 54 -14.80 13.25 15.65
C ALA A 54 -13.30 13.51 15.79
N ASP A 55 -12.74 13.45 17.00
CA ASP A 55 -11.29 13.54 17.23
C ASP A 55 -10.55 12.41 16.52
N SER A 56 -11.09 11.19 16.59
CA SER A 56 -10.53 10.03 15.89
C SER A 56 -10.60 10.19 14.37
N LEU A 57 -11.73 10.68 13.84
CA LEU A 57 -11.91 10.98 12.42
C LEU A 57 -10.99 12.13 11.97
N LYS A 58 -10.87 13.22 12.75
CA LYS A 58 -9.97 14.36 12.49
C LYS A 58 -8.51 13.92 12.52
N HIS A 59 -8.14 13.03 13.44
CA HIS A 59 -6.82 12.43 13.50
C HIS A 59 -6.51 11.61 12.25
N HIS A 60 -7.53 10.93 11.71
CA HIS A 60 -7.42 10.00 10.60
C HIS A 60 -7.49 10.64 9.21
N PHE A 61 -8.53 11.44 8.96
CA PHE A 61 -8.80 12.10 7.67
C PHE A 61 -8.19 13.50 7.56
N GLY A 62 -7.73 14.07 8.68
CA GLY A 62 -7.24 15.44 8.79
C GLY A 62 -8.33 16.42 9.22
N GLU A 63 -7.96 17.36 10.09
CA GLU A 63 -8.89 18.33 10.70
C GLU A 63 -9.68 19.15 9.67
N GLN A 64 -9.06 19.47 8.53
CA GLN A 64 -9.67 20.25 7.45
C GLN A 64 -10.69 19.46 6.61
N ARG A 65 -10.72 18.12 6.75
CA ARG A 65 -11.61 17.23 5.98
C ARG A 65 -12.80 16.72 6.79
N VAL A 66 -12.81 16.96 8.10
CA VAL A 66 -13.87 16.48 8.99
C VAL A 66 -14.62 17.67 9.56
N PHE A 67 -15.84 17.86 9.07
CA PHE A 67 -16.76 18.87 9.57
C PHE A 67 -17.55 18.27 10.72
N PHE A 68 -17.17 18.68 11.93
CA PHE A 68 -17.83 18.29 13.17
C PHE A 68 -18.60 19.49 13.69
N ASP A 69 -19.94 19.39 13.70
CA ASP A 69 -20.84 20.46 14.15
C ASP A 69 -20.89 21.69 13.20
N ALA A 70 -22.10 22.11 12.80
CA ALA A 70 -22.30 23.33 12.01
C ALA A 70 -21.92 24.63 12.77
N THR A 71 -21.54 24.55 14.05
CA THR A 71 -21.09 25.70 14.85
C THR A 71 -19.62 26.10 14.62
N ASP A 72 -18.80 25.28 13.95
CA ASP A 72 -17.41 25.62 13.55
C ASP A 72 -17.33 26.54 12.30
N LEU A 73 -18.48 26.87 11.70
CA LEU A 73 -18.57 27.82 10.58
C LEU A 73 -18.42 29.26 11.10
N ARG A 74 -17.42 30.00 10.58
CA ARG A 74 -17.05 31.35 11.00
C ARG A 74 -18.28 32.26 11.19
N VAL A 75 -18.28 33.01 12.29
CA VAL A 75 -19.27 34.03 12.66
C VAL A 75 -19.40 35.09 11.55
N ALA A 76 -20.38 34.96 10.64
CA ALA A 76 -20.97 36.03 9.82
C ALA A 76 -22.03 35.59 8.78
N ASP A 77 -22.18 34.30 8.43
CA ASP A 77 -23.03 33.90 7.30
C ASP A 77 -24.45 33.42 7.66
N VAL A 78 -25.38 33.56 6.70
CA VAL A 78 -26.77 33.09 6.81
C VAL A 78 -26.79 31.56 7.00
N TRP A 79 -27.10 31.13 8.22
CA TRP A 79 -26.97 29.75 8.75
C TRP A 79 -27.41 28.62 7.81
N ASN A 80 -28.47 28.85 7.02
CA ASN A 80 -29.02 27.84 6.11
C ASN A 80 -28.11 27.59 4.89
N ALA A 81 -27.53 28.65 4.32
CA ALA A 81 -26.65 28.53 3.16
C ALA A 81 -25.31 27.86 3.50
N ALA A 82 -24.88 27.97 4.77
CA ALA A 82 -23.61 27.43 5.23
C ALA A 82 -23.66 25.89 5.43
N ILE A 83 -24.80 25.34 5.86
CA ILE A 83 -25.03 23.89 5.94
C ILE A 83 -25.11 23.27 4.54
N ASP A 84 -25.89 23.89 3.64
CA ASP A 84 -25.99 23.44 2.24
C ASP A 84 -24.61 23.50 1.54
N ALA A 85 -23.81 24.55 1.82
CA ALA A 85 -22.46 24.67 1.29
C ALA A 85 -21.49 23.62 1.88
N ALA A 86 -21.60 23.29 3.16
CA ALA A 86 -20.76 22.27 3.80
C ALA A 86 -21.08 20.85 3.29
N LEU A 87 -22.36 20.55 3.03
CA LEU A 87 -22.80 19.25 2.53
C LEU A 87 -22.57 19.07 1.03
N ALA A 88 -22.50 20.15 0.24
CA ALA A 88 -22.26 20.09 -1.20
C ALA A 88 -20.95 19.35 -1.57
N ASP A 89 -19.91 19.53 -0.75
CA ASP A 89 -18.56 18.97 -0.93
C ASP A 89 -18.32 17.71 -0.04
N THR A 90 -19.37 17.20 0.61
CA THR A 90 -19.31 16.02 1.50
C THR A 90 -19.46 14.71 0.72
N ALA A 91 -18.52 13.78 0.90
CA ALA A 91 -18.62 12.41 0.37
C ALA A 91 -19.39 11.48 1.30
N VAL A 92 -19.18 11.65 2.61
CA VAL A 92 -19.79 10.80 3.64
C VAL A 92 -20.38 11.64 4.75
N ALA A 93 -21.66 11.40 5.06
CA ALA A 93 -22.32 11.97 6.23
C ALA A 93 -22.53 10.88 7.29
N ILE A 94 -21.85 11.01 8.43
CA ILE A 94 -22.02 10.13 9.59
C ILE A 94 -23.09 10.74 10.49
N VAL A 95 -24.17 9.99 10.73
CA VAL A 95 -25.29 10.41 11.58
C VAL A 95 -25.21 9.65 12.90
N ILE A 96 -24.74 10.32 13.96
CA ILE A 96 -24.58 9.71 15.28
C ILE A 96 -25.92 9.68 16.00
N ILE A 97 -26.39 8.47 16.28
CA ILE A 97 -27.67 8.15 16.92
C ILE A 97 -27.39 7.63 18.32
N GLY A 98 -27.64 8.47 19.33
CA GLY A 98 -27.65 8.07 20.73
C GLY A 98 -29.07 7.72 21.22
N PRO A 99 -29.20 7.32 22.50
CA PRO A 99 -30.46 6.82 23.06
C PRO A 99 -31.62 7.81 23.02
N LYS A 100 -31.35 9.12 23.02
CA LYS A 100 -32.36 10.19 23.03
C LYS A 100 -32.58 10.82 21.65
N TRP A 101 -31.88 10.36 20.61
CA TRP A 101 -31.89 11.00 19.29
C TRP A 101 -33.31 11.13 18.71
N LEU A 102 -34.08 10.04 18.79
CA LEU A 102 -35.46 9.97 18.33
C LEU A 102 -36.39 10.82 19.20
N GLU A 103 -36.38 10.63 20.51
CA GLU A 103 -37.37 11.20 21.43
C GLU A 103 -37.00 12.59 21.98
N ALA A 104 -35.96 13.24 21.43
CA ALA A 104 -35.59 14.58 21.84
C ALA A 104 -36.75 15.56 21.63
N ARG A 105 -37.12 16.30 22.67
CA ARG A 105 -38.28 17.22 22.68
C ARG A 105 -37.86 18.68 22.91
N THR A 106 -38.64 19.60 22.37
CA THR A 106 -38.59 21.03 22.69
C THR A 106 -39.26 21.30 24.04
N THR A 107 -39.11 22.53 24.55
CA THR A 107 -39.68 22.95 25.84
C THR A 107 -41.22 22.90 25.87
N ASP A 108 -41.88 22.94 24.71
CA ASP A 108 -43.32 22.77 24.52
C ASP A 108 -43.74 21.29 24.26
N GLY A 109 -42.83 20.33 24.44
CA GLY A 109 -43.11 18.89 24.41
C GLY A 109 -43.17 18.26 23.00
N ARG A 110 -43.01 19.04 21.93
CA ARG A 110 -42.97 18.53 20.55
C ARG A 110 -41.65 17.82 20.26
N ARG A 111 -41.69 16.77 19.46
CA ARG A 111 -40.49 16.03 19.05
C ARG A 111 -39.68 16.88 18.07
N ARG A 112 -38.38 17.00 18.32
CA ARG A 112 -37.49 17.90 17.56
C ARG A 112 -37.36 17.48 16.10
N LEU A 113 -37.27 16.19 15.81
CA LEU A 113 -37.17 15.70 14.43
C LEU A 113 -38.41 16.02 13.58
N ASP A 114 -39.57 16.26 14.19
CA ASP A 114 -40.79 16.64 13.46
C ASP A 114 -40.79 18.13 13.09
N LEU A 115 -39.96 18.95 13.75
CA LEU A 115 -39.86 20.38 13.52
C LEU A 115 -38.90 20.69 12.36
N GLN A 116 -39.35 21.45 11.37
CA GLN A 116 -38.52 21.88 10.23
C GLN A 116 -37.35 22.80 10.63
N SER A 117 -37.41 23.34 11.84
CA SER A 117 -36.36 24.20 12.42
C SER A 117 -35.29 23.42 13.20
N ASP A 118 -35.42 22.10 13.39
CA ASP A 118 -34.38 21.32 14.06
C ASP A 118 -33.17 21.11 13.13
N VAL A 119 -31.99 21.44 13.64
CA VAL A 119 -30.74 21.46 12.87
C VAL A 119 -30.35 20.04 12.44
N VAL A 120 -30.40 19.07 13.36
CA VAL A 120 -30.06 17.66 13.07
C VAL A 120 -31.01 17.08 12.01
N ARG A 121 -32.32 17.33 12.13
CA ARG A 121 -33.28 16.93 11.10
C ARG A 121 -32.86 17.47 9.73
N ARG A 122 -32.53 18.76 9.65
CA ARG A 122 -32.18 19.41 8.39
C ARG A 122 -30.89 18.87 7.79
N GLU A 123 -29.85 18.71 8.59
CA GLU A 123 -28.56 18.14 8.14
C GLU A 123 -28.74 16.76 7.52
N VAL A 124 -29.50 15.89 8.20
CA VAL A 124 -29.78 14.53 7.70
C VAL A 124 -30.67 14.58 6.46
N GLU A 125 -31.69 15.43 6.46
CA GLU A 125 -32.57 15.62 5.30
C GLU A 125 -31.81 16.10 4.06
N VAL A 126 -30.83 17.01 4.21
CA VAL A 126 -29.98 17.47 3.11
C VAL A 126 -29.01 16.36 2.67
N ALA A 127 -28.36 15.67 3.61
CA ALA A 127 -27.44 14.58 3.30
C ALA A 127 -28.13 13.41 2.56
N LEU A 128 -29.40 13.13 2.87
CA LEU A 128 -30.20 12.09 2.19
C LEU A 128 -30.69 12.52 0.79
N ARG A 129 -30.84 13.82 0.54
CA ARG A 129 -31.30 14.36 -0.76
C ARG A 129 -30.18 14.42 -1.79
N ASP A 130 -28.97 14.72 -1.34
CA ASP A 130 -27.79 14.81 -2.21
C ASP A 130 -27.14 13.44 -2.38
N ALA A 131 -26.30 13.24 -3.41
CA ALA A 131 -25.56 11.99 -3.64
C ALA A 131 -24.42 11.74 -2.62
N VAL A 132 -24.66 12.07 -1.35
CA VAL A 132 -23.77 11.84 -0.20
C VAL A 132 -24.06 10.45 0.33
N THR A 133 -23.01 9.70 0.69
CA THR A 133 -23.23 8.41 1.33
C THR A 133 -23.50 8.62 2.81
N VAL A 134 -24.70 8.25 3.26
CA VAL A 134 -25.10 8.39 4.66
C VAL A 134 -24.76 7.12 5.44
N ILE A 135 -24.11 7.27 6.60
CA ILE A 135 -23.82 6.17 7.53
C ILE A 135 -24.52 6.46 8.86
N PRO A 136 -25.66 5.81 9.15
CA PRO A 136 -26.24 5.80 10.49
C PRO A 136 -25.27 5.12 11.46
N LEU A 137 -24.91 5.79 12.55
CA LEU A 137 -23.97 5.28 13.55
C LEU A 137 -24.61 5.24 14.93
N THR A 138 -24.92 4.05 15.45
CA THR A 138 -25.46 3.90 16.81
C THR A 138 -24.34 3.92 17.86
N VAL A 139 -24.57 4.68 18.93
CA VAL A 139 -23.65 4.79 20.08
C VAL A 139 -24.38 4.55 21.39
N ASP A 140 -23.63 4.27 22.46
CA ASP A 140 -24.16 4.14 23.83
C ASP A 140 -25.35 3.16 23.96
N GLY A 141 -25.36 2.10 23.15
CA GLY A 141 -26.40 1.07 23.18
C GLY A 141 -27.71 1.47 22.51
N ALA A 142 -27.75 2.58 21.77
CA ALA A 142 -28.91 2.97 20.97
C ALA A 142 -29.28 1.91 19.92
N SER A 143 -30.56 1.90 19.55
CA SER A 143 -31.08 1.09 18.45
C SER A 143 -31.24 1.93 17.20
N PHE A 144 -31.14 1.30 16.02
CA PHE A 144 -31.44 1.98 14.77
C PHE A 144 -32.93 2.33 14.70
N PRO A 145 -33.29 3.51 14.15
CA PRO A 145 -34.69 3.87 13.94
C PRO A 145 -35.34 3.00 12.88
N THR A 146 -36.63 2.71 13.06
CA THR A 146 -37.46 2.09 12.03
C THR A 146 -38.10 3.16 11.13
N ILE A 147 -38.65 2.74 10.00
CA ILE A 147 -39.25 3.68 9.03
C ILE A 147 -40.44 4.45 9.62
N ASP A 148 -41.17 3.85 10.56
CA ASP A 148 -42.33 4.45 11.24
C ASP A 148 -41.91 5.41 12.36
N ASP A 149 -40.68 5.26 12.86
CA ASP A 149 -40.11 6.17 13.86
C ASP A 149 -39.66 7.50 13.24
N LEU A 150 -39.66 7.65 11.91
CA LEU A 150 -39.04 8.78 11.23
C LEU A 150 -40.08 9.66 10.52
N PRO A 151 -39.94 11.00 10.56
CA PRO A 151 -40.73 11.88 9.72
C PRO A 151 -40.44 11.59 8.24
N GLU A 152 -41.41 11.89 7.37
CA GLU A 152 -41.36 11.54 5.93
C GLU A 152 -40.02 11.86 5.26
N ALA A 153 -39.44 13.02 5.57
CA ALA A 153 -38.18 13.48 5.00
C ALA A 153 -36.95 12.66 5.38
N LEU A 154 -37.01 11.88 6.47
CA LEU A 154 -35.88 11.11 6.99
C LEU A 154 -36.06 9.60 6.83
N LYS A 155 -37.20 9.13 6.30
CA LYS A 155 -37.49 7.69 6.18
C LYS A 155 -36.39 6.91 5.45
N ALA A 156 -35.79 7.52 4.43
CA ALA A 156 -34.66 6.93 3.69
C ALA A 156 -33.47 6.57 4.60
N LEU A 157 -33.29 7.24 5.74
CA LEU A 157 -32.24 6.89 6.71
C LEU A 157 -32.33 5.43 7.18
N ALA A 158 -33.55 4.88 7.31
CA ALA A 158 -33.77 3.51 7.73
C ALA A 158 -33.37 2.47 6.66
N GLU A 159 -33.13 2.90 5.42
CA GLU A 159 -32.73 2.04 4.31
C GLU A 159 -31.19 1.91 4.19
N TYR A 160 -30.42 2.77 4.86
CA TYR A 160 -28.95 2.72 4.86
C TYR A 160 -28.43 1.67 5.83
N GLN A 161 -27.35 0.98 5.44
CA GLN A 161 -26.61 0.10 6.34
C GLN A 161 -25.90 0.94 7.41
N GLY A 162 -26.27 0.71 8.66
CA GLY A 162 -25.68 1.40 9.79
C GLY A 162 -24.50 0.66 10.42
N ASP A 163 -23.63 1.41 11.09
CA ASP A 163 -22.53 0.88 11.90
C ASP A 163 -22.80 1.15 13.40
N LYS A 164 -22.04 0.49 14.28
CA LYS A 164 -22.20 0.59 15.73
C LYS A 164 -20.85 0.78 16.42
N VAL A 165 -20.74 1.83 17.23
CA VAL A 165 -19.57 2.08 18.09
C VAL A 165 -19.98 1.88 19.55
N ARG A 166 -19.38 0.87 20.19
CA ARG A 166 -19.65 0.56 21.60
C ARG A 166 -18.72 1.34 22.51
N ARG A 167 -19.28 1.86 23.59
CA ARG A 167 -18.51 2.47 24.68
C ARG A 167 -17.84 1.37 25.50
N ASP A 168 -16.60 1.59 25.90
CA ASP A 168 -15.88 0.66 26.78
C ASP A 168 -16.63 0.51 28.11
N GLN A 169 -17.04 -0.71 28.42
CA GLN A 169 -17.58 -1.03 29.75
C GLN A 169 -16.53 -1.63 30.68
N LEU A 170 -15.42 -2.21 30.17
CA LEU A 170 -14.32 -2.77 31.00
C LEU A 170 -12.95 -2.99 30.29
N SER A 171 -12.79 -2.79 28.98
CA SER A 171 -11.52 -2.93 28.24
C SER A 171 -11.47 -1.95 27.07
N HIS A 172 -10.38 -1.19 26.94
CA HIS A 172 -10.18 -0.16 25.90
C HIS A 172 -10.14 -0.72 24.46
N SER A 173 -10.11 -2.05 24.28
CA SER A 173 -9.95 -2.70 22.98
C SER A 173 -11.22 -2.70 22.11
N THR A 174 -12.41 -2.49 22.67
CA THR A 174 -13.67 -2.61 21.91
C THR A 174 -13.98 -1.34 21.14
N PHE A 175 -13.80 -0.17 21.76
CA PHE A 175 -13.96 1.11 21.09
C PHE A 175 -12.98 1.27 19.93
N ASP A 176 -11.70 0.97 20.14
CA ASP A 176 -10.67 1.12 19.10
C ASP A 176 -10.94 0.20 17.90
N HIS A 177 -11.36 -1.05 18.15
CA HIS A 177 -11.73 -1.98 17.08
C HIS A 177 -12.98 -1.53 16.29
N ASP A 178 -14.02 -1.04 16.98
CA ASP A 178 -15.23 -0.52 16.31
C ASP A 178 -14.89 0.74 15.51
N MET A 179 -13.99 1.58 16.01
CA MET A 179 -13.49 2.77 15.32
C MET A 179 -12.64 2.42 14.10
N ASP A 180 -11.74 1.45 14.18
CA ASP A 180 -10.97 0.96 13.03
C ASP A 180 -11.88 0.41 11.92
N ARG A 181 -12.96 -0.29 12.30
CA ARG A 181 -13.98 -0.76 11.34
C ARG A 181 -14.71 0.41 10.69
N LEU A 182 -15.21 1.36 11.48
CA LEU A 182 -15.90 2.55 10.98
C LEU A 182 -15.01 3.33 10.00
N MET A 183 -13.74 3.52 10.39
CA MET A 183 -12.75 4.23 9.61
C MET A 183 -12.47 3.55 8.25
N ARG A 184 -12.30 2.22 8.22
CA ARG A 184 -12.18 1.47 6.96
C ARG A 184 -13.41 1.64 6.06
N ASN A 185 -14.61 1.60 6.64
CA ASN A 185 -15.87 1.74 5.90
C ASN A 185 -16.00 3.14 5.28
N VAL A 186 -15.73 4.19 6.06
CA VAL A 186 -15.75 5.59 5.58
C VAL A 186 -14.70 5.79 4.47
N SER A 187 -13.47 5.31 4.65
CA SER A 187 -12.40 5.43 3.65
C SER A 187 -12.74 4.76 2.32
N ARG A 188 -13.37 3.59 2.35
CA ARG A 188 -13.83 2.89 1.13
C ARG A 188 -14.87 3.69 0.36
N VAL A 189 -15.79 4.32 1.08
CA VAL A 189 -16.86 5.12 0.48
C VAL A 189 -16.32 6.41 -0.10
N VAL A 190 -15.44 7.12 0.62
CA VAL A 190 -14.75 8.32 0.11
C VAL A 190 -13.94 7.99 -1.15
N ALA A 191 -13.26 6.84 -1.18
CA ALA A 191 -12.51 6.40 -2.34
C ALA A 191 -13.40 6.09 -3.57
N ALA A 192 -14.62 5.57 -3.36
CA ALA A 192 -15.54 5.21 -4.43
C ALA A 192 -16.15 6.42 -5.16
N GLN A 193 -16.17 7.61 -4.55
CA GLN A 193 -16.78 8.81 -5.14
C GLN A 193 -15.83 9.65 -6.04
N ARG A 194 -14.56 9.28 -6.24
CA ARG A 194 -13.52 10.10 -6.91
C ARG A 194 -13.31 9.81 -8.43
N GLY A 195 -14.37 9.85 -9.27
CA GLY A 195 -14.35 9.43 -10.69
C GLY A 195 -13.34 10.09 -11.70
N PRO A 196 -13.30 9.66 -12.99
CA PRO A 196 -12.13 9.73 -13.88
C PRO A 196 -12.16 10.86 -14.94
N THR A 197 -11.09 11.65 -15.12
CA THR A 197 -10.61 12.24 -16.40
C THR A 197 -9.39 13.17 -16.22
N HIS A 198 -8.24 12.84 -16.82
CA HIS A 198 -7.04 13.68 -16.76
C HIS A 198 -6.06 13.32 -17.89
N ASP A 199 -5.90 14.19 -18.90
CA ASP A 199 -4.67 14.16 -19.69
C ASP A 199 -4.37 15.52 -20.37
N ALA A 200 -3.27 16.18 -19.98
CA ALA A 200 -2.43 17.05 -20.82
C ALA A 200 -1.37 17.79 -19.99
N TRP A 201 -0.14 17.28 -19.86
CA TRP A 201 1.05 18.15 -19.70
C TRP A 201 2.32 17.48 -20.22
N ARG A 202 2.37 17.37 -21.55
CA ARG A 202 3.56 17.04 -22.32
C ARG A 202 4.23 18.36 -22.73
N LYS A 203 5.08 18.93 -21.87
CA LYS A 203 6.15 19.91 -22.16
C LYS A 203 6.63 20.51 -20.85
N LEU A 204 7.84 20.20 -20.40
CA LEU A 204 8.76 21.04 -19.61
C LEU A 204 9.83 20.11 -18.97
N GLN A 205 11.07 20.14 -19.49
CA GLN A 205 12.25 19.46 -18.91
C GLN A 205 13.51 20.34 -19.03
N PRO A 206 14.50 20.18 -18.11
CA PRO A 206 15.91 20.40 -18.43
C PRO A 206 16.89 19.28 -18.01
N LYS A 207 18.14 19.36 -18.52
CA LYS A 207 19.19 18.29 -18.68
C LYS A 207 20.20 18.08 -17.52
N ARG A 208 20.84 16.89 -17.55
CA ARG A 208 21.70 16.17 -16.57
C ARG A 208 23.23 16.44 -16.61
N ARG A 209 23.96 16.05 -15.54
CA ARG A 209 25.44 15.81 -15.47
C ARG A 209 25.81 14.60 -14.58
N THR A 210 26.93 13.91 -14.86
CA THR A 210 27.43 12.67 -14.20
C THR A 210 28.82 12.83 -13.54
N SER A 211 29.22 11.92 -12.61
CA SER A 211 30.48 11.98 -11.83
C SER A 211 31.29 10.66 -11.84
N ARG A 212 32.62 10.77 -11.81
CA ARG A 212 33.70 9.77 -12.04
C ARG A 212 34.13 8.92 -10.82
N LEU A 213 33.38 8.91 -9.72
CA LEU A 213 33.79 8.26 -8.45
C LEU A 213 33.56 6.73 -8.40
N GLY A 214 32.76 6.17 -9.32
CA GLY A 214 32.40 4.74 -9.30
C GLY A 214 33.54 3.78 -9.66
N ASP A 215 34.51 4.22 -10.47
CA ASP A 215 35.50 3.31 -11.06
C ASP A 215 36.65 2.95 -10.10
N ALA A 216 36.95 3.80 -9.12
CA ALA A 216 38.04 3.58 -8.17
C ALA A 216 37.74 2.51 -7.11
N ALA A 217 36.47 2.32 -6.75
CA ALA A 217 36.06 1.36 -5.72
C ALA A 217 36.21 -0.11 -6.15
N ARG A 218 36.16 -0.38 -7.46
CA ARG A 218 36.19 -1.74 -8.03
C ARG A 218 37.59 -2.38 -7.98
N ALA A 219 38.65 -1.57 -8.00
CA ALA A 219 40.03 -2.05 -7.98
C ALA A 219 40.50 -2.51 -6.59
N LEU A 220 39.91 -2.00 -5.50
CA LEU A 220 40.36 -2.29 -4.13
C LEU A 220 39.86 -3.65 -3.60
N LEU A 221 38.79 -4.20 -4.17
CA LEU A 221 38.09 -5.39 -3.66
C LEU A 221 38.67 -6.74 -4.14
N THR A 222 39.73 -6.73 -4.95
CA THR A 222 40.31 -7.94 -5.56
C THR A 222 41.62 -8.42 -4.91
N ASN A 223 42.05 -7.82 -3.79
CA ASN A 223 43.33 -8.15 -3.15
C ASN A 223 43.18 -9.17 -1.99
N ALA A 224 43.85 -10.31 -2.13
CA ALA A 224 43.81 -11.45 -1.19
C ALA A 224 44.56 -11.22 0.15
N ALA A 225 45.25 -10.09 0.33
CA ALA A 225 46.08 -9.79 1.52
C ALA A 225 45.35 -9.07 2.68
N ILE A 226 44.03 -8.86 2.60
CA ILE A 226 43.27 -8.08 3.59
C ILE A 226 42.54 -9.01 4.59
N PRO A 227 42.72 -8.84 5.92
CA PRO A 227 42.11 -9.70 6.94
C PRO A 227 40.56 -9.74 6.91
N PRO A 228 39.92 -10.90 7.22
CA PRO A 228 38.45 -11.08 7.17
C PRO A 228 37.64 -10.12 8.06
N THR A 229 38.27 -9.55 9.09
CA THR A 229 37.65 -8.59 10.00
C THR A 229 37.42 -7.22 9.35
N ILE A 230 38.20 -6.86 8.32
CA ILE A 230 38.05 -5.61 7.57
C ILE A 230 37.13 -5.82 6.34
N THR A 231 37.06 -7.05 5.81
CA THR A 231 36.22 -7.40 4.64
C THR A 231 34.81 -7.88 4.99
N ARG A 232 34.45 -8.04 6.27
CA ARG A 232 33.10 -8.46 6.71
C ARG A 232 31.96 -7.54 6.23
N ARG A 233 32.25 -6.26 6.00
CA ARG A 233 31.31 -5.26 5.42
C ARG A 233 31.18 -5.32 3.89
N LEU A 234 31.97 -6.19 3.24
CA LEU A 234 32.13 -6.28 1.79
C LEU A 234 32.01 -7.72 1.27
N ALA A 235 31.85 -8.72 2.14
CA ALA A 235 31.68 -10.10 1.75
C ALA A 235 30.28 -10.30 1.12
N PRO A 236 30.17 -10.96 -0.05
CA PRO A 236 28.89 -11.27 -0.67
C PRO A 236 28.05 -12.17 0.25
N ASP A 237 26.72 -12.02 0.17
CA ASP A 237 25.76 -12.86 0.89
C ASP A 237 26.06 -14.35 0.60
N PRO A 238 26.36 -15.18 1.62
CA PRO A 238 26.76 -16.57 1.40
C PRO A 238 25.59 -17.48 1.00
N PHE A 239 24.34 -17.01 1.11
CA PHE A 239 23.15 -17.82 0.87
C PHE A 239 22.51 -17.56 -0.49
N LEU A 240 22.67 -16.34 -1.01
CA LEU A 240 22.07 -15.90 -2.27
C LEU A 240 23.09 -15.12 -3.09
N ARG A 241 23.32 -15.57 -4.32
CA ARG A 241 24.19 -14.85 -5.25
C ARG A 241 23.55 -13.52 -5.60
N GLN A 242 24.38 -12.50 -5.80
CA GLN A 242 23.90 -11.14 -6.01
C GLN A 242 23.98 -10.68 -7.48
N GLU A 243 23.53 -11.54 -8.41
CA GLU A 243 23.76 -11.39 -9.87
C GLU A 243 22.46 -11.60 -10.70
N PRO A 244 21.48 -10.68 -10.64
CA PRO A 244 20.16 -10.88 -11.27
C PRO A 244 20.20 -11.05 -12.80
N TYR A 245 21.18 -10.46 -13.49
CA TYR A 245 21.37 -10.67 -14.93
C TYR A 245 21.76 -12.11 -15.26
N ARG A 246 22.61 -12.69 -14.42
CA ARG A 246 22.99 -14.10 -14.54
C ARG A 246 21.78 -14.99 -14.29
N ASP A 247 20.89 -14.62 -13.37
CA ASP A 247 19.62 -15.33 -13.21
C ASP A 247 18.76 -15.27 -14.49
N ILE A 248 18.63 -14.10 -15.13
CA ILE A 248 17.89 -13.96 -16.40
C ILE A 248 18.51 -14.83 -17.50
N GLU A 249 19.83 -14.85 -17.64
CA GLU A 249 20.53 -15.69 -18.62
C GLU A 249 20.37 -17.19 -18.31
N GLU A 250 20.52 -17.57 -17.05
CA GLU A 250 20.47 -18.97 -16.63
C GLU A 250 19.06 -19.56 -16.67
N TYR A 251 18.03 -18.75 -16.44
CA TYR A 251 16.62 -19.07 -16.66
C TYR A 251 16.13 -18.60 -18.03
N GLY A 252 16.97 -18.70 -19.06
CA GLY A 252 16.68 -18.18 -20.41
C GLY A 252 15.51 -18.84 -21.15
N ALA A 253 14.87 -19.86 -20.57
CA ALA A 253 13.62 -20.42 -21.10
C ALA A 253 12.37 -19.68 -20.57
N GLU A 254 12.53 -18.81 -19.57
CA GLU A 254 11.50 -17.92 -19.06
C GLU A 254 11.45 -16.60 -19.83
N THR A 255 10.30 -15.93 -19.80
CA THR A 255 10.17 -14.56 -20.33
C THR A 255 10.18 -13.55 -19.18
N PRO A 256 11.25 -12.75 -19.01
CA PRO A 256 11.29 -11.76 -17.96
C PRO A 256 10.34 -10.58 -18.26
N VAL A 257 9.78 -9.96 -17.23
CA VAL A 257 8.86 -8.80 -17.31
C VAL A 257 9.50 -7.64 -18.08
N ALA A 258 10.82 -7.48 -17.93
CA ALA A 258 11.64 -6.61 -18.75
C ALA A 258 13.05 -7.19 -18.85
N GLN A 259 13.86 -6.75 -19.83
CA GLN A 259 15.22 -7.27 -20.09
C GLN A 259 16.18 -7.24 -18.88
N TYR A 260 15.80 -6.56 -17.80
CA TYR A 260 16.59 -6.26 -16.62
C TYR A 260 15.89 -6.63 -15.31
N LEU A 261 14.62 -7.06 -15.37
CA LEU A 261 13.85 -7.44 -14.19
C LEU A 261 13.78 -8.97 -14.13
N PRO A 262 14.40 -9.61 -13.11
CA PRO A 262 14.45 -11.07 -12.98
C PRO A 262 13.12 -11.62 -12.44
N TYR A 263 12.01 -11.21 -13.04
CA TYR A 263 10.65 -11.60 -12.67
C TYR A 263 9.93 -12.14 -13.90
N VAL A 264 9.16 -13.20 -13.73
CA VAL A 264 8.22 -13.73 -14.73
C VAL A 264 6.82 -13.29 -14.34
N GLU A 265 6.15 -12.54 -15.20
CA GLU A 265 4.78 -12.05 -14.96
C GLU A 265 3.79 -13.22 -15.08
N ILE A 266 2.98 -13.44 -14.05
CA ILE A 266 1.86 -14.40 -14.08
C ILE A 266 0.54 -13.65 -14.28
N LYS A 267 0.39 -12.51 -13.61
CA LYS A 267 -0.77 -11.64 -13.74
C LYS A 267 -0.36 -10.18 -13.55
N ASN A 268 -0.92 -9.30 -14.37
CA ASN A 268 -0.82 -7.85 -14.26
C ASN A 268 -2.23 -7.26 -14.28
N TRP A 269 -2.46 -6.25 -13.44
CA TRP A 269 -3.75 -5.57 -13.28
C TRP A 269 -3.67 -4.08 -13.62
N CYS A 270 -2.60 -3.60 -14.27
CA CYS A 270 -2.52 -2.17 -14.62
C CYS A 270 -3.73 -1.68 -15.44
N ASP A 271 -4.20 -2.42 -16.44
CA ASP A 271 -5.39 -2.04 -17.22
C ASP A 271 -6.67 -2.01 -16.37
N ASP A 272 -6.80 -2.93 -15.42
CA ASP A 272 -7.93 -2.98 -14.49
C ASP A 272 -7.91 -1.77 -13.57
N ILE A 273 -6.76 -1.48 -12.97
CA ILE A 273 -6.56 -0.37 -12.04
C ILE A 273 -6.81 0.98 -12.73
N VAL A 274 -6.27 1.17 -13.94
CA VAL A 274 -6.51 2.39 -14.74
C VAL A 274 -7.99 2.55 -15.06
N ALA A 275 -8.68 1.46 -15.33
CA ALA A 275 -10.13 1.47 -15.56
C ALA A 275 -10.97 1.52 -14.26
N GLY A 276 -10.35 1.71 -13.09
CA GLY A 276 -11.04 1.78 -11.80
C GLY A 276 -11.58 0.43 -11.29
N ARG A 277 -11.17 -0.69 -11.89
CA ARG A 277 -11.53 -2.05 -11.45
C ARG A 277 -10.51 -2.56 -10.44
N ARG A 278 -11.01 -3.26 -9.42
CA ARG A 278 -10.15 -3.94 -8.44
C ARG A 278 -9.66 -5.28 -8.98
N PRO A 279 -8.44 -5.69 -8.64
CA PRO A 279 -7.92 -7.04 -8.91
C PRO A 279 -8.85 -8.13 -8.34
N ASP A 280 -9.33 -9.04 -9.19
CA ASP A 280 -10.08 -10.22 -8.77
C ASP A 280 -9.11 -11.37 -8.42
N ILE A 281 -8.89 -11.59 -7.13
CA ILE A 281 -8.00 -12.63 -6.62
C ILE A 281 -8.81 -13.59 -5.75
N LYS A 282 -8.77 -14.87 -6.11
CA LYS A 282 -9.51 -15.94 -5.45
C LYS A 282 -8.53 -16.87 -4.77
N VAL A 283 -8.74 -17.11 -3.48
CA VAL A 283 -7.80 -17.85 -2.64
C VAL A 283 -8.46 -19.12 -2.13
N LYS A 284 -7.74 -20.23 -2.25
CA LYS A 284 -8.06 -21.51 -1.62
C LYS A 284 -6.97 -21.86 -0.63
N VAL A 285 -7.32 -21.96 0.65
CA VAL A 285 -6.37 -22.32 1.71
C VAL A 285 -6.39 -23.84 1.92
N ARG A 286 -5.22 -24.48 1.87
CA ARG A 286 -5.02 -25.88 2.24
C ARG A 286 -4.95 -26.02 3.75
N LYS A 287 -5.51 -27.13 4.26
CA LYS A 287 -5.37 -27.53 5.66
C LYS A 287 -3.96 -28.02 5.95
N GLY A 288 -3.50 -27.79 7.18
CA GLY A 288 -2.18 -28.22 7.65
C GLY A 288 -1.06 -27.22 7.36
N GLU A 289 0.01 -27.31 8.14
CA GLU A 289 1.24 -26.56 7.92
C GLU A 289 2.14 -27.31 6.92
N PHE A 290 2.76 -26.58 6.00
CA PHE A 290 3.60 -27.11 4.95
C PHE A 290 5.00 -27.46 5.50
N GLU A 291 5.46 -28.66 5.17
CA GLU A 291 6.81 -29.14 5.45
C GLU A 291 7.54 -29.50 4.15
N LEU A 292 8.84 -29.19 4.10
CA LEU A 292 9.64 -29.48 2.92
C LEU A 292 9.84 -30.99 2.78
N THR A 293 9.68 -31.51 1.57
CA THR A 293 10.10 -32.87 1.26
C THR A 293 11.62 -32.97 1.16
N SER A 294 12.11 -34.18 1.45
CA SER A 294 13.53 -34.55 1.32
C SER A 294 13.99 -34.48 -0.13
N TRP A 295 15.27 -34.18 -0.33
CA TRP A 295 15.96 -34.33 -1.62
C TRP A 295 16.29 -35.79 -1.97
N GLY A 296 15.98 -36.75 -1.10
CA GLY A 296 16.32 -38.16 -1.28
C GLY A 296 17.77 -38.48 -0.92
N GLY A 297 18.38 -39.43 -1.62
CA GLY A 297 19.73 -39.94 -1.30
C GLY A 297 20.91 -39.03 -1.68
N GLY A 298 20.68 -37.73 -1.91
CA GLY A 298 21.70 -36.75 -2.31
C GLY A 298 22.03 -35.71 -1.23
N ASP A 299 22.92 -34.77 -1.55
CA ASP A 299 23.41 -33.77 -0.60
C ASP A 299 22.42 -32.63 -0.29
N GLY A 300 21.28 -32.55 -0.99
CA GLY A 300 20.37 -31.41 -0.91
C GLY A 300 19.80 -31.14 0.49
N ASP A 301 19.55 -32.18 1.29
CA ASP A 301 19.07 -32.01 2.67
C ASP A 301 20.20 -31.52 3.59
N ALA A 302 21.42 -32.04 3.41
CA ALA A 302 22.60 -31.57 4.12
C ALA A 302 22.90 -30.09 3.81
N ILE A 303 22.81 -29.68 2.53
CA ILE A 303 23.00 -28.29 2.08
C ILE A 303 22.07 -27.34 2.84
N ARG A 304 20.76 -27.61 2.86
CA ARG A 304 19.78 -26.71 3.47
C ARG A 304 19.88 -26.66 4.99
N ASP A 305 20.28 -27.76 5.63
CA ASP A 305 20.40 -27.85 7.08
C ASP A 305 21.65 -27.12 7.57
N GLU A 306 22.76 -27.27 6.85
CA GLU A 306 23.97 -26.50 7.10
C GLU A 306 23.75 -25.00 6.85
N ALA A 307 23.09 -24.64 5.75
CA ALA A 307 22.74 -23.24 5.46
C ALA A 307 21.90 -22.61 6.58
N LEU A 308 20.90 -23.32 7.11
CA LEU A 308 20.11 -22.82 8.24
C LEU A 308 20.98 -22.69 9.51
N ALA A 309 21.83 -23.68 9.80
CA ALA A 309 22.72 -23.63 10.96
C ALA A 309 23.65 -22.40 10.91
N VAL A 310 24.26 -22.13 9.74
CA VAL A 310 25.08 -20.94 9.53
C VAL A 310 24.25 -19.65 9.69
N ALA A 311 23.04 -19.61 9.12
CA ALA A 311 22.16 -18.45 9.25
C ALA A 311 21.77 -18.15 10.70
N LEU A 312 21.47 -19.18 11.49
CA LEU A 312 21.14 -19.04 12.91
C LEU A 312 22.38 -18.69 13.74
N HIS A 313 23.56 -19.15 13.34
CA HIS A 313 24.80 -18.73 13.97
C HIS A 313 25.09 -17.24 13.73
N GLU A 314 24.89 -16.75 12.51
CA GLU A 314 25.06 -15.34 12.16
C GLU A 314 24.00 -14.43 12.83
N LYS A 315 22.75 -14.92 12.94
CA LYS A 315 21.62 -14.18 13.51
C LYS A 315 20.83 -15.05 14.50
N PRO A 316 21.33 -15.26 15.73
CA PRO A 316 20.74 -16.20 16.69
C PRO A 316 19.37 -15.77 17.23
N LYS A 317 18.99 -14.51 17.05
CA LYS A 317 17.66 -13.98 17.44
C LYS A 317 16.60 -14.11 16.34
N THR A 318 16.92 -14.76 15.21
CA THR A 318 15.96 -14.92 14.12
C THR A 318 14.79 -15.77 14.59
N PHE A 319 13.58 -15.22 14.49
CA PHE A 319 12.35 -15.90 14.89
C PHE A 319 11.78 -16.74 13.73
N ASN A 320 11.27 -17.93 14.05
CA ASN A 320 10.58 -18.77 13.08
C ASN A 320 9.11 -18.36 12.92
N GLY A 321 8.91 -17.19 12.31
CA GLY A 321 7.60 -16.57 12.13
C GLY A 321 6.66 -17.34 11.17
N PRO A 322 5.37 -17.01 11.18
CA PRO A 322 4.42 -17.51 10.19
C PRO A 322 4.81 -17.04 8.78
N ALA A 323 4.43 -17.84 7.78
CA ALA A 323 4.55 -17.49 6.37
C ALA A 323 3.45 -18.22 5.59
N VAL A 324 3.25 -17.84 4.34
CA VAL A 324 2.28 -18.47 3.44
C VAL A 324 2.99 -18.94 2.19
N ARG A 325 2.92 -20.24 1.91
CA ARG A 325 3.33 -20.86 0.64
C ARG A 325 2.24 -20.68 -0.41
N VAL A 326 2.64 -20.46 -1.65
CA VAL A 326 1.76 -20.63 -2.83
C VAL A 326 2.07 -22.00 -3.46
N GLU A 327 1.05 -22.87 -3.52
CA GLU A 327 1.08 -24.19 -4.17
C GLU A 327 0.81 -24.05 -5.68
N SER A 328 -0.18 -23.24 -6.06
CA SER A 328 -0.50 -22.98 -7.46
C SER A 328 -1.00 -21.55 -7.67
N ALA A 329 -0.79 -21.05 -8.89
CA ALA A 329 -1.27 -19.76 -9.34
C ALA A 329 -1.78 -19.87 -10.79
N GLU A 330 -3.10 -19.80 -10.97
CA GLU A 330 -3.76 -19.92 -12.27
C GLU A 330 -4.36 -18.57 -12.66
N ALA A 331 -3.80 -17.95 -13.69
CA ALA A 331 -4.25 -16.66 -14.19
C ALA A 331 -5.24 -16.83 -15.35
N SER A 332 -6.31 -16.04 -15.32
CA SER A 332 -7.22 -15.83 -16.44
C SER A 332 -7.20 -14.35 -16.87
N GLN A 333 -7.96 -14.00 -17.90
CA GLN A 333 -8.11 -12.59 -18.29
C GLN A 333 -8.64 -11.71 -17.15
N LEU A 334 -9.54 -12.22 -16.30
CA LEU A 334 -10.20 -11.43 -15.26
C LEU A 334 -9.66 -11.72 -13.85
N SER A 335 -9.48 -13.00 -13.52
CA SER A 335 -9.14 -13.41 -12.15
C SER A 335 -7.77 -14.09 -12.05
N LEU A 336 -7.17 -14.03 -10.86
CA LEU A 336 -6.07 -14.90 -10.43
C LEU A 336 -6.59 -15.88 -9.36
N TRP A 337 -6.36 -17.17 -9.55
CA TRP A 337 -6.68 -18.20 -8.58
C TRP A 337 -5.40 -18.69 -7.88
N LEU A 338 -5.35 -18.56 -6.56
CA LEU A 338 -4.24 -19.00 -5.73
C LEU A 338 -4.66 -20.16 -4.84
N THR A 339 -3.90 -21.25 -4.89
CA THR A 339 -3.93 -22.26 -3.83
C THR A 339 -2.76 -22.01 -2.89
N VAL A 340 -3.05 -21.79 -1.60
CA VAL A 340 -2.05 -21.41 -0.60
C VAL A 340 -2.07 -22.38 0.58
N GLN A 341 -0.94 -22.48 1.28
CA GLN A 341 -0.79 -23.29 2.47
C GLN A 341 0.02 -22.54 3.52
N ARG A 342 -0.29 -22.72 4.80
CA ARG A 342 0.51 -22.15 5.89
C ARG A 342 1.91 -22.75 5.89
N ALA A 343 2.91 -21.94 6.16
CA ALA A 343 4.32 -22.32 6.22
C ALA A 343 5.02 -21.52 7.33
N ARG A 344 6.34 -21.70 7.44
CA ARG A 344 7.18 -21.00 8.41
C ARG A 344 8.34 -20.29 7.75
N TYR A 345 8.85 -19.26 8.43
CA TYR A 345 10.02 -18.51 7.96
C TYR A 345 11.26 -19.40 7.77
N PHE A 346 11.50 -20.39 8.64
CA PHE A 346 12.63 -21.30 8.47
C PHE A 346 12.47 -22.24 7.28
N THR A 347 11.23 -22.51 6.84
CA THR A 347 10.96 -23.27 5.62
C THR A 347 11.57 -22.57 4.40
N GLN A 348 11.42 -21.25 4.27
CA GLN A 348 12.08 -20.49 3.18
C GLN A 348 13.60 -20.34 3.40
N ARG A 349 14.08 -20.24 4.65
CA ARG A 349 15.53 -20.23 4.96
C ARG A 349 16.24 -21.55 4.64
N ARG A 350 15.51 -22.67 4.64
CA ARG A 350 15.99 -23.99 4.20
C ARG A 350 15.72 -24.25 2.70
N SER A 351 15.30 -23.26 1.92
CA SER A 351 15.01 -23.42 0.49
C SER A 351 15.31 -22.16 -0.31
N ASN A 352 14.30 -21.34 -0.66
CA ASN A 352 14.43 -20.19 -1.56
C ASN A 352 15.49 -19.16 -1.11
N LEU A 353 15.78 -19.06 0.19
CA LEU A 353 16.77 -18.13 0.75
C LEU A 353 18.14 -18.76 1.04
N ALA A 354 18.38 -20.01 0.61
CA ALA A 354 19.64 -20.74 0.75
C ALA A 354 20.14 -21.30 -0.58
N LEU A 355 19.61 -20.80 -1.71
CA LEU A 355 19.82 -21.38 -3.03
C LEU A 355 21.29 -21.51 -3.42
N ASP A 356 22.08 -20.51 -3.05
CA ASP A 356 23.47 -20.37 -3.47
C ASP A 356 24.45 -20.67 -2.32
N TYR A 357 23.97 -21.26 -1.22
CA TYR A 357 24.83 -21.74 -0.14
C TYR A 357 25.79 -22.80 -0.68
N ARG A 358 27.09 -22.53 -0.56
CA ARG A 358 28.16 -23.35 -1.12
C ARG A 358 28.52 -24.46 -0.14
N TYR A 359 28.05 -25.67 -0.42
CA TYR A 359 28.35 -26.85 0.36
C TYR A 359 29.49 -27.64 -0.26
N THR A 360 30.45 -28.09 0.55
CA THR A 360 31.55 -28.95 0.09
C THR A 360 31.20 -30.40 0.38
N THR A 361 30.92 -31.16 -0.67
CA THR A 361 30.61 -32.60 -0.58
C THR A 361 31.80 -33.40 -0.03
N ALA A 362 31.55 -34.64 0.43
CA ALA A 362 32.61 -35.55 0.87
C ALA A 362 33.69 -35.83 -0.20
N ARG A 363 33.38 -35.61 -1.49
CA ARG A 363 34.30 -35.78 -2.63
C ARG A 363 35.09 -34.51 -2.95
N GLY A 364 34.90 -33.42 -2.20
CA GLY A 364 35.58 -32.14 -2.38
C GLY A 364 34.98 -31.24 -3.47
N SER A 365 33.93 -31.68 -4.18
CA SER A 365 33.17 -30.79 -5.08
C SER A 365 32.25 -29.84 -4.31
N VAL A 366 32.08 -28.63 -4.82
CA VAL A 366 31.15 -27.62 -4.28
C VAL A 366 29.82 -27.71 -5.00
N LEU A 367 28.72 -27.74 -4.24
CA LEU A 367 27.35 -27.86 -4.75
C LEU A 367 26.42 -26.85 -4.05
N THR A 368 25.39 -26.41 -4.75
CA THR A 368 24.33 -25.53 -4.22
C THR A 368 22.94 -26.11 -4.51
N LEU A 369 21.89 -25.61 -3.82
CA LEU A 369 20.52 -26.02 -4.15
C LEU A 369 20.13 -25.54 -5.57
N ARG A 370 20.64 -24.40 -6.02
CA ARG A 370 20.42 -23.91 -7.38
C ARG A 370 20.99 -24.88 -8.42
N ASP A 371 22.18 -25.43 -8.20
CA ASP A 371 22.78 -26.43 -9.11
C ASP A 371 21.89 -27.68 -9.21
N LEU A 372 21.39 -28.16 -8.07
CA LEU A 372 20.48 -29.31 -8.02
C LEU A 372 19.17 -29.04 -8.78
N LEU A 373 18.54 -27.88 -8.58
CA LEU A 373 17.33 -27.50 -9.30
C LEU A 373 17.58 -27.38 -10.81
N ARG A 374 18.70 -26.79 -11.21
CA ARG A 374 19.03 -26.61 -12.63
C ARG A 374 19.40 -27.92 -13.33
N GLN A 375 19.96 -28.88 -12.61
CA GLN A 375 20.17 -30.23 -13.15
C GLN A 375 18.84 -30.89 -13.53
N GLU A 376 17.76 -30.62 -12.80
CA GLU A 376 16.45 -31.22 -13.02
C GLU A 376 15.58 -30.41 -14.00
N TYR A 377 15.50 -29.09 -13.82
CA TYR A 377 14.60 -28.20 -14.57
C TYR A 377 15.29 -27.44 -15.71
N GLY A 378 16.61 -27.55 -15.84
CA GLY A 378 17.38 -26.87 -16.87
C GLY A 378 17.34 -25.34 -16.73
N ALA A 379 16.79 -24.69 -17.76
CA ALA A 379 16.64 -23.23 -17.84
C ALA A 379 15.23 -22.74 -17.46
N HIS A 380 14.37 -23.62 -16.92
CA HIS A 380 13.05 -23.25 -16.38
C HIS A 380 13.10 -23.07 -14.87
N LEU A 381 12.18 -22.27 -14.33
CA LEU A 381 11.95 -22.21 -12.90
C LEU A 381 11.33 -23.53 -12.41
N PRO A 382 11.67 -24.01 -11.21
CA PRO A 382 10.96 -25.14 -10.60
C PRO A 382 9.47 -24.78 -10.49
N PRO A 383 8.55 -25.75 -10.59
CA PRO A 383 7.12 -25.46 -10.50
C PRO A 383 6.74 -25.01 -9.08
N LEU A 384 5.60 -24.30 -8.94
CA LEU A 384 5.17 -23.77 -7.64
C LEU A 384 4.84 -24.88 -6.63
N ASP A 385 4.46 -26.06 -7.10
CA ASP A 385 4.13 -27.24 -6.30
C ASP A 385 5.36 -28.10 -5.94
N ASP A 386 6.58 -27.74 -6.35
CA ASP A 386 7.80 -28.42 -5.90
C ASP A 386 7.92 -28.31 -4.38
N THR A 387 7.69 -29.43 -3.69
CA THR A 387 7.64 -29.51 -2.23
C THR A 387 9.03 -29.45 -1.59
N ARG A 388 10.12 -29.38 -2.36
CA ARG A 388 11.48 -29.09 -1.85
C ARG A 388 11.72 -27.59 -1.69
N MET A 389 10.86 -26.76 -2.27
CA MET A 389 10.97 -25.30 -2.26
C MET A 389 9.83 -24.70 -1.45
N ALA A 390 10.06 -23.77 -0.52
CA ALA A 390 8.98 -23.22 0.30
C ALA A 390 7.98 -22.38 -0.49
N ASN A 391 8.45 -21.66 -1.51
CA ASN A 391 7.65 -20.79 -2.38
C ASN A 391 6.71 -19.88 -1.58
N THR A 392 7.25 -19.24 -0.54
CA THR A 392 6.51 -18.29 0.28
C THR A 392 6.18 -17.02 -0.51
N LEU A 393 4.97 -16.50 -0.35
CA LEU A 393 4.52 -15.28 -1.01
C LEU A 393 5.23 -14.06 -0.42
N GLY A 394 6.05 -13.37 -1.20
CA GLY A 394 6.52 -12.04 -0.82
C GLY A 394 5.54 -10.95 -1.25
N VAL A 395 5.55 -9.84 -0.52
CA VAL A 395 4.80 -8.62 -0.84
C VAL A 395 5.75 -7.43 -0.90
N ALA A 396 5.52 -6.47 -1.79
CA ALA A 396 6.31 -5.25 -1.88
C ALA A 396 5.46 -4.07 -2.35
N ALA A 397 5.50 -2.95 -1.63
CA ALA A 397 4.72 -1.75 -1.94
C ALA A 397 5.63 -0.55 -2.22
N LEU A 398 5.30 0.21 -3.26
CA LEU A 398 5.81 1.57 -3.46
C LEU A 398 4.69 2.59 -3.30
N ILE A 399 4.78 3.39 -2.25
CA ILE A 399 3.85 4.46 -1.95
C ILE A 399 4.33 5.75 -2.62
N PHE A 400 3.41 6.50 -3.20
CA PHE A 400 3.65 7.81 -3.78
C PHE A 400 3.04 8.88 -2.90
N VAL A 401 3.76 9.96 -2.67
CA VAL A 401 3.25 11.16 -2.01
C VAL A 401 2.73 12.12 -3.05
N ARG A 402 1.51 12.60 -2.83
CA ARG A 402 0.93 13.68 -3.61
C ARG A 402 1.50 15.02 -3.15
N ASP A 403 2.18 15.72 -4.05
CA ASP A 403 2.74 17.06 -3.83
C ASP A 403 2.19 17.99 -4.91
N GLY A 404 1.01 18.57 -4.64
CA GLY A 404 0.20 19.22 -5.67
C GLY A 404 -0.28 18.22 -6.72
N GLU A 405 0.03 18.48 -7.99
CA GLU A 405 -0.30 17.61 -9.13
C GLU A 405 0.75 16.50 -9.37
N GLU A 406 1.89 16.54 -8.69
CA GLU A 406 2.96 15.55 -8.88
C GLU A 406 2.87 14.40 -7.87
N LEU A 407 3.08 13.17 -8.35
CA LEU A 407 3.28 11.99 -7.51
C LEU A 407 4.77 11.73 -7.34
N THR A 408 5.25 11.68 -6.11
CA THR A 408 6.66 11.42 -5.82
C THR A 408 6.81 10.10 -5.03
N PRO A 409 7.51 9.08 -5.53
CA PRO A 409 7.77 7.84 -4.79
C PRO A 409 8.46 8.07 -3.45
N TYR A 410 7.94 7.38 -2.43
CA TYR A 410 8.46 7.26 -1.08
C TYR A 410 9.43 6.07 -1.03
N LEU A 411 10.70 6.32 -1.36
CA LEU A 411 11.73 5.27 -1.35
C LEU A 411 12.42 5.20 0.01
N MET A 412 12.76 3.97 0.42
CA MET A 412 13.50 3.71 1.65
C MET A 412 14.97 3.46 1.33
N SER A 413 15.87 4.01 2.13
CA SER A 413 17.29 3.66 2.02
C SER A 413 17.53 2.31 2.70
N ARG A 414 18.27 1.38 2.08
CA ARG A 414 18.76 0.15 2.72
C ARG A 414 20.21 0.29 3.21
N ALA A 415 20.49 -0.17 4.42
CA ALA A 415 21.83 -0.35 4.95
C ALA A 415 22.37 -1.67 4.40
N LYS A 416 23.68 -1.75 4.18
CA LYS A 416 24.33 -2.92 3.57
C LYS A 416 24.24 -4.24 4.38
N GLU A 417 23.55 -4.25 5.53
CA GLU A 417 23.55 -5.36 6.52
C GLU A 417 22.15 -5.99 6.78
N VAL A 418 21.27 -6.04 5.77
CA VAL A 418 19.95 -6.72 5.90
C VAL A 418 20.02 -8.20 5.51
N ALA A 419 19.08 -9.02 6.02
CA ALA A 419 19.13 -10.49 5.96
C ALA A 419 18.89 -11.13 4.59
N VAL A 420 18.41 -10.36 3.59
CA VAL A 420 18.05 -10.86 2.26
C VAL A 420 18.24 -9.73 1.23
N PHE A 421 19.20 -9.95 0.32
CA PHE A 421 19.55 -9.18 -0.89
C PHE A 421 20.10 -7.74 -0.73
N ASN A 422 21.36 -7.59 -1.16
CA ASN A 422 22.07 -6.34 -1.46
C ASN A 422 22.20 -6.08 -2.98
N CYS A 423 21.56 -6.90 -3.82
CA CYS A 423 21.48 -6.71 -5.26
C CYS A 423 20.76 -5.40 -5.56
N GLY A 424 21.46 -4.48 -6.22
CA GLY A 424 20.82 -3.43 -6.98
C GLY A 424 20.83 -2.06 -6.32
N GLY A 425 21.01 -1.93 -5.01
CA GLY A 425 21.59 -0.71 -4.40
C GLY A 425 20.84 -0.04 -3.25
N GLU A 426 21.19 1.23 -3.02
CA GLU A 426 20.82 2.04 -1.86
C GLU A 426 19.30 2.21 -1.63
N TRP A 427 18.47 2.08 -2.66
CA TRP A 427 17.06 2.44 -2.68
C TRP A 427 16.14 1.21 -2.78
N HIS A 428 15.23 1.13 -1.83
CA HIS A 428 14.21 0.10 -1.72
C HIS A 428 12.81 0.69 -1.90
N CYS A 429 11.83 -0.19 -2.13
CA CYS A 429 10.42 0.20 -2.10
C CYS A 429 10.03 0.65 -0.68
N THR A 430 8.81 1.17 -0.51
CA THR A 430 8.38 1.78 0.75
C THR A 430 8.35 0.78 1.89
N ALA A 431 7.84 -0.42 1.62
CA ALA A 431 7.85 -1.55 2.54
C ALA A 431 7.85 -2.86 1.74
N SER A 432 8.33 -3.94 2.34
CA SER A 432 8.30 -5.28 1.76
C SER A 432 8.29 -6.36 2.84
N GLY A 433 7.61 -7.46 2.60
CA GLY A 433 7.46 -8.52 3.59
C GLY A 433 7.21 -9.89 2.98
N VAL A 434 6.84 -10.82 3.87
CA VAL A 434 6.38 -12.16 3.49
C VAL A 434 4.98 -12.32 4.03
N ALA A 435 4.05 -12.73 3.16
CA ALA A 435 2.65 -12.85 3.50
C ALA A 435 2.42 -13.87 4.64
N GLU A 436 1.52 -13.51 5.54
CA GLU A 436 1.11 -14.31 6.69
C GLU A 436 -0.41 -14.58 6.64
N ILE A 437 -0.86 -15.74 7.15
CA ILE A 437 -2.28 -16.03 7.37
C ILE A 437 -2.46 -16.35 8.85
N GLU A 438 -3.36 -15.61 9.50
CA GLU A 438 -3.70 -15.82 10.91
C GLU A 438 -4.32 -17.20 11.15
N PRO A 439 -4.04 -17.85 12.30
CA PRO A 439 -4.44 -19.22 12.58
C PRO A 439 -5.94 -19.52 12.48
N ASP A 440 -6.78 -18.53 12.76
CA ASP A 440 -8.23 -18.57 12.88
C ASP A 440 -8.96 -17.86 11.74
N ARG A 441 -8.24 -17.39 10.72
CA ARG A 441 -8.84 -16.69 9.58
C ARG A 441 -9.80 -17.60 8.79
N PRO A 442 -11.02 -17.14 8.46
CA PRO A 442 -11.95 -17.88 7.61
C PRO A 442 -11.39 -18.13 6.20
N ASP A 443 -11.55 -19.36 5.66
CA ASP A 443 -11.06 -19.78 4.34
C ASP A 443 -11.57 -18.92 3.15
N ARG A 444 -12.57 -18.06 3.37
CA ARG A 444 -13.21 -17.22 2.35
C ARG A 444 -12.73 -15.76 2.32
N GLU A 445 -11.77 -15.39 3.16
CA GLU A 445 -11.22 -14.04 3.16
C GLU A 445 -9.91 -13.98 2.36
N PRO A 446 -9.93 -13.45 1.12
CA PRO A 446 -8.76 -13.49 0.24
C PRO A 446 -7.67 -12.47 0.62
N TYR A 447 -7.96 -11.50 1.50
CA TYR A 447 -7.16 -10.27 1.62
C TYR A 447 -5.90 -10.37 2.50
N PHE A 448 -5.43 -11.57 2.84
CA PHE A 448 -4.25 -11.76 3.70
C PHE A 448 -2.98 -11.07 3.19
N TYR A 449 -2.85 -10.96 1.87
CA TYR A 449 -1.74 -10.23 1.24
C TYR A 449 -1.86 -8.70 1.44
N ILE A 450 -3.07 -8.15 1.51
CA ILE A 450 -3.29 -6.72 1.80
C ILE A 450 -3.01 -6.47 3.28
N ASP A 451 -3.55 -7.30 4.17
CA ASP A 451 -3.35 -7.15 5.62
C ASP A 451 -1.86 -7.24 5.96
N THR A 452 -1.15 -8.18 5.32
CA THR A 452 0.31 -8.25 5.47
C THR A 452 0.97 -6.98 4.95
N MET A 453 0.57 -6.48 3.77
CA MET A 453 1.18 -5.26 3.23
C MET A 453 0.95 -4.04 4.12
N LEU A 454 -0.24 -3.91 4.71
CA LEU A 454 -0.58 -2.86 5.67
C LEU A 454 0.23 -2.98 6.97
N LYS A 455 0.39 -4.20 7.49
CA LYS A 455 1.26 -4.47 8.64
C LYS A 455 2.70 -4.03 8.37
N GLU A 456 3.28 -4.41 7.23
CA GLU A 456 4.64 -4.01 6.86
C GLU A 456 4.77 -2.50 6.68
N LEU A 457 3.76 -1.81 6.13
CA LEU A 457 3.74 -0.36 6.03
C LEU A 457 3.72 0.33 7.40
N ASP A 458 2.98 -0.19 8.38
CA ASP A 458 2.99 0.35 9.75
C ASP A 458 4.32 0.05 10.46
N GLU A 459 4.83 -1.17 10.34
CA GLU A 459 6.06 -1.60 11.01
C GLU A 459 7.32 -0.90 10.45
N GLU A 460 7.43 -0.76 9.12
CA GLU A 460 8.61 -0.17 8.48
C GLU A 460 8.56 1.36 8.42
N VAL A 461 7.39 1.95 8.13
CA VAL A 461 7.27 3.40 7.87
C VAL A 461 6.18 4.11 8.66
N GLY A 462 5.40 3.38 9.47
CA GLY A 462 4.34 3.93 10.31
C GLY A 462 3.10 4.39 9.52
N LEU A 463 2.93 3.90 8.29
CA LEU A 463 1.75 4.16 7.46
C LEU A 463 0.67 3.15 7.79
N LEU A 464 -0.48 3.65 8.23
CA LEU A 464 -1.69 2.87 8.47
C LEU A 464 -2.56 2.89 7.22
N GLU A 465 -3.53 1.97 7.12
CA GLU A 465 -4.44 1.86 5.96
C GLU A 465 -5.06 3.21 5.57
N HIS A 466 -5.35 4.04 6.56
CA HIS A 466 -6.00 5.32 6.38
C HIS A 466 -5.12 6.48 5.98
N ASP A 467 -3.82 6.33 6.17
CA ASP A 467 -2.88 7.29 5.65
C ASP A 467 -2.80 7.17 4.11
N LEU A 468 -3.41 6.14 3.52
CA LEU A 468 -3.35 5.82 2.09
C LEU A 468 -4.67 6.20 1.41
N ASP A 469 -4.57 7.00 0.34
CA ASP A 469 -5.67 7.25 -0.59
C ASP A 469 -5.95 6.03 -1.47
N PHE A 470 -4.92 5.20 -1.69
CA PHE A 470 -4.91 4.09 -2.62
C PHE A 470 -3.84 3.09 -2.19
N LEU A 471 -4.14 1.80 -2.24
CA LEU A 471 -3.19 0.71 -2.15
C LEU A 471 -3.79 -0.51 -2.86
N GLU A 472 -3.26 -0.86 -4.02
CA GLU A 472 -3.77 -2.01 -4.79
C GLU A 472 -2.63 -2.88 -5.34
N PRO A 473 -2.83 -4.20 -5.42
CA PRO A 473 -1.86 -5.08 -6.07
C PRO A 473 -1.87 -4.83 -7.57
N VAL A 474 -0.69 -4.55 -8.14
CA VAL A 474 -0.53 -4.26 -9.56
C VAL A 474 -0.06 -5.45 -10.38
N ALA A 475 0.65 -6.39 -9.75
CA ALA A 475 1.12 -7.59 -10.43
C ALA A 475 1.47 -8.73 -9.47
N PHE A 476 1.33 -9.95 -9.97
CA PHE A 476 1.80 -11.19 -9.36
C PHE A 476 2.85 -11.83 -10.27
N CYS A 477 4.04 -12.08 -9.72
CA CYS A 477 5.20 -12.54 -10.46
C CYS A 477 5.88 -13.72 -9.78
N ARG A 478 6.71 -14.45 -10.54
CA ARG A 478 7.70 -15.39 -10.00
C ARG A 478 9.10 -14.80 -10.13
N GLU A 479 9.88 -14.86 -9.06
CA GLU A 479 11.20 -14.25 -9.00
C GLU A 479 12.33 -15.24 -9.31
N MET A 480 13.12 -14.96 -10.35
CA MET A 480 14.22 -15.82 -10.81
C MET A 480 15.36 -15.92 -9.78
N THR A 481 15.74 -14.82 -9.13
CA THR A 481 16.80 -14.76 -8.11
C THR A 481 16.55 -15.71 -6.94
N ARG A 482 15.28 -16.00 -6.61
CA ARG A 482 14.85 -16.92 -5.55
C ARG A 482 14.16 -18.19 -6.10
N ALA A 483 14.60 -18.67 -7.27
CA ALA A 483 14.12 -19.89 -7.93
C ALA A 483 12.59 -19.95 -8.05
N GLY A 484 12.00 -18.85 -8.48
CA GLY A 484 10.58 -18.73 -8.77
C GLY A 484 9.72 -18.50 -7.54
N LYS A 485 10.29 -18.00 -6.44
CA LYS A 485 9.53 -17.53 -5.27
C LYS A 485 8.46 -16.52 -5.73
N PRO A 486 7.19 -16.70 -5.35
CA PRO A 486 6.12 -15.80 -5.77
C PRO A 486 6.21 -14.45 -5.07
N GLN A 487 5.88 -13.38 -5.80
CA GLN A 487 5.93 -12.00 -5.35
C GLN A 487 4.68 -11.23 -5.82
N MET A 488 4.01 -10.54 -4.89
CA MET A 488 2.92 -9.61 -5.16
C MET A 488 3.45 -8.17 -5.03
N PHE A 489 3.25 -7.36 -6.06
CA PHE A 489 3.64 -5.95 -6.07
C PHE A 489 2.42 -5.06 -5.87
N PHE A 490 2.60 -4.00 -5.08
CA PHE A 490 1.57 -3.01 -4.78
C PHE A 490 2.06 -1.62 -5.14
N LEU A 491 1.12 -0.79 -5.61
CA LEU A 491 1.30 0.65 -5.67
C LEU A 491 0.32 1.30 -4.70
N GLY A 492 0.76 2.36 -4.04
CA GLY A 492 -0.11 3.13 -3.17
C GLY A 492 0.09 4.63 -3.33
N VAL A 493 -0.86 5.42 -2.86
CA VAL A 493 -0.77 6.88 -2.80
C VAL A 493 -1.15 7.33 -1.40
N THR A 494 -0.44 8.33 -0.87
CA THR A 494 -0.79 9.01 0.38
C THR A 494 -0.88 10.52 0.13
N SER A 495 -1.88 11.16 0.75
CA SER A 495 -1.99 12.61 0.82
C SER A 495 -1.24 13.22 2.00
N LEU A 496 -0.57 12.40 2.83
CA LEU A 496 0.19 12.91 3.96
C LEU A 496 1.37 13.77 3.49
N GLY A 497 1.52 14.92 4.14
CA GLY A 497 2.68 15.78 3.92
C GLY A 497 3.98 15.11 4.36
N ARG A 498 5.09 15.47 3.68
CA ARG A 498 6.42 14.90 3.92
C ARG A 498 6.88 15.01 5.38
N THR A 499 6.49 16.07 6.10
CA THR A 499 6.80 16.26 7.52
C THR A 499 6.12 15.22 8.40
N THR A 500 4.84 14.93 8.16
CA THR A 500 4.07 13.91 8.88
C THR A 500 4.65 12.52 8.65
N LEU A 501 5.00 12.20 7.39
CA LEU A 501 5.64 10.93 7.05
C LEU A 501 6.97 10.72 7.75
N ARG A 502 7.78 11.78 7.89
CA ARG A 502 9.02 11.73 8.67
C ARG A 502 8.77 11.45 10.16
N SER A 503 7.74 12.08 10.74
CA SER A 503 7.36 11.84 12.13
C SER A 503 6.87 10.41 12.36
N LYS A 504 6.01 9.90 11.47
CA LYS A 504 5.52 8.50 11.50
C LYS A 504 6.66 7.49 11.36
N LEU A 505 7.56 7.67 10.39
CA LEU A 505 8.75 6.83 10.25
C LEU A 505 9.62 6.85 11.51
N THR A 506 9.80 8.02 12.12
CA THR A 506 10.59 8.15 13.36
C THR A 506 9.91 7.41 14.52
N ALA A 507 8.59 7.48 14.63
CA ALA A 507 7.83 6.76 15.65
C ALA A 507 7.88 5.23 15.44
N ALA A 508 7.68 4.76 14.19
CA ALA A 508 7.79 3.35 13.83
C ALA A 508 9.16 2.78 14.24
N ARG A 509 10.25 3.47 13.87
CA ARG A 509 11.61 3.08 14.23
C ARG A 509 11.84 3.00 15.75
N LYS A 510 11.20 3.86 16.55
CA LYS A 510 11.29 3.79 18.01
C LYS A 510 10.60 2.52 18.54
N ARG A 511 9.39 2.20 18.04
CA ARG A 511 8.65 0.97 18.42
C ARG A 511 9.46 -0.29 18.11
N THR A 512 10.13 -0.34 16.96
CA THR A 512 10.92 -1.50 16.55
C THR A 512 12.22 -1.65 17.35
N LYS A 513 12.87 -0.52 17.74
CA LYS A 513 14.07 -0.55 18.60
C LYS A 513 13.79 -1.14 19.99
N GLU A 514 12.59 -0.96 20.53
CA GLU A 514 12.19 -1.51 21.85
C GLU A 514 11.96 -3.04 21.83
N LYS A 515 11.70 -3.65 20.67
CA LYS A 515 11.38 -5.09 20.56
C LYS A 515 12.54 -6.01 20.16
N GLY A 516 13.75 -5.48 19.94
CA GLY A 516 14.97 -6.27 19.81
C GLY A 516 15.67 -6.14 18.46
N TRP A 517 16.88 -5.55 18.50
CA TRP A 517 17.88 -5.45 17.43
C TRP A 517 17.36 -4.94 16.07
N VAL A 518 17.47 -3.63 15.87
CA VAL A 518 17.33 -2.98 14.56
C VAL A 518 18.69 -2.49 14.09
N VAL A 519 19.06 -2.87 12.86
CA VAL A 519 20.18 -2.27 12.10
C VAL A 519 19.82 -0.82 11.84
N GLU A 520 20.59 0.11 12.41
CA GLU A 520 20.42 1.55 12.15
C GLU A 520 20.63 1.84 10.68
N ASN A 521 19.54 2.23 10.01
CA ASN A 521 19.54 2.50 8.60
C ASN A 521 19.35 4.01 8.38
N THR A 522 20.47 4.72 8.43
CA THR A 522 20.56 6.17 8.51
C THR A 522 20.56 6.83 7.13
N ALA A 523 19.36 6.97 6.54
CA ALA A 523 19.00 8.12 5.71
C ALA A 523 17.48 8.34 5.75
N MET A 524 17.06 9.60 5.67
CA MET A 524 15.65 9.97 5.45
C MET A 524 15.17 9.42 4.10
N PRO A 525 13.87 9.15 3.94
CA PRO A 525 13.36 8.75 2.64
C PRO A 525 13.62 9.81 1.59
N LEU A 526 14.17 9.36 0.46
CA LEU A 526 14.41 10.23 -0.67
C LEU A 526 13.23 10.21 -1.60
N TRP A 527 12.62 11.38 -1.70
CA TRP A 527 11.59 11.74 -2.65
C TRP A 527 12.25 11.99 -4.01
N ARG A 528 11.82 11.26 -5.05
CA ARG A 528 12.29 11.44 -6.42
C ARG A 528 11.12 11.64 -7.35
N ARG A 529 11.06 12.70 -8.14
CA ARG A 529 9.97 12.84 -9.11
C ARG A 529 10.09 11.73 -10.16
N PRO A 530 8.99 11.16 -10.67
CA PRO A 530 9.03 10.19 -11.77
C PRO A 530 9.80 10.70 -13.00
N SER A 531 9.76 12.01 -13.25
CA SER A 531 10.52 12.68 -14.32
C SER A 531 12.05 12.69 -14.07
N GLU A 532 12.50 12.67 -12.81
CA GLU A 532 13.90 12.48 -12.43
C GLU A 532 14.33 11.00 -12.59
N ILE A 533 13.35 10.09 -12.66
CA ILE A 533 13.51 8.67 -12.97
C ILE A 533 13.42 8.49 -14.50
N SER A 534 14.41 9.07 -15.19
CA SER A 534 14.36 9.43 -16.61
C SER A 534 14.40 8.33 -17.69
N ASP A 535 14.22 7.03 -17.42
CA ASP A 535 14.34 6.04 -18.53
C ASP A 535 13.71 4.68 -18.24
N THR A 536 12.82 4.23 -19.12
CA THR A 536 12.23 2.88 -19.13
C THR A 536 13.19 1.82 -19.69
N ASP A 537 14.28 2.22 -20.37
CA ASP A 537 15.24 1.30 -20.98
C ASP A 537 16.45 0.97 -20.05
N ALA A 538 16.12 0.13 -19.08
CA ALA A 538 16.75 -1.16 -18.80
C ALA A 538 18.16 -1.35 -18.21
N LEU A 539 19.26 -0.77 -18.69
CA LEU A 539 20.59 -1.14 -18.13
C LEU A 539 21.09 -0.19 -17.03
N LYS A 540 20.66 1.08 -17.06
CA LYS A 540 21.19 2.11 -16.15
C LYS A 540 20.44 2.21 -14.82
N LEU A 541 19.17 1.78 -14.73
CA LEU A 541 18.43 1.86 -13.45
C LEU A 541 18.97 0.87 -12.40
N PHE A 542 19.31 -0.35 -12.84
CA PHE A 542 19.83 -1.42 -11.98
C PHE A 542 21.27 -1.20 -11.51
N HIS A 543 22.12 -0.61 -12.34
CA HIS A 543 23.54 -0.42 -12.02
C HIS A 543 23.88 1.01 -11.57
N ASP A 544 23.30 2.05 -12.18
CA ASP A 544 23.70 3.44 -11.91
C ASP A 544 22.82 4.16 -10.88
N LYS A 545 21.58 3.69 -10.64
CA LYS A 545 20.64 4.37 -9.72
C LYS A 545 20.45 3.68 -8.38
N GLY A 546 21.04 2.51 -8.17
CA GLY A 546 21.08 1.89 -6.87
C GLY A 546 19.70 1.44 -6.35
N PHE A 547 18.84 0.81 -7.15
CA PHE A 547 17.56 0.24 -6.70
C PHE A 547 17.59 -1.28 -6.49
N THR A 548 16.98 -1.76 -5.40
CA THR A 548 16.65 -3.19 -5.24
C THR A 548 15.75 -3.71 -6.36
N ILE A 549 15.75 -5.03 -6.59
CA ILE A 549 14.89 -5.68 -7.59
C ILE A 549 13.39 -5.44 -7.32
N GLU A 550 12.95 -5.41 -6.05
CA GLU A 550 11.56 -5.09 -5.71
C GLU A 550 11.21 -3.63 -6.05
N ALA A 551 12.08 -2.69 -5.70
CA ALA A 551 11.87 -1.27 -6.01
C ALA A 551 11.81 -1.02 -7.52
N ALA A 552 12.70 -1.65 -8.28
CA ALA A 552 12.73 -1.55 -9.73
C ALA A 552 11.45 -2.13 -10.36
N ALA A 553 10.94 -3.26 -9.83
CA ALA A 553 9.68 -3.84 -10.28
C ALA A 553 8.48 -2.93 -9.96
N CYS A 554 8.37 -2.38 -8.75
CA CYS A 554 7.30 -1.42 -8.43
C CYS A 554 7.34 -0.19 -9.34
N LEU A 555 8.53 0.36 -9.61
CA LEU A 555 8.68 1.48 -10.55
C LEU A 555 8.26 1.09 -11.98
N HIS A 556 8.62 -0.10 -12.44
CA HIS A 556 8.20 -0.61 -13.74
C HIS A 556 6.67 -0.66 -13.85
N TYR A 557 5.98 -1.26 -12.87
CA TYR A 557 4.52 -1.33 -12.90
C TYR A 557 3.87 0.05 -12.74
N TYR A 558 4.46 0.97 -11.99
CA TYR A 558 4.01 2.36 -11.96
C TYR A 558 4.05 3.00 -13.36
N PHE A 559 5.15 2.87 -14.09
CA PHE A 559 5.25 3.41 -15.45
C PHE A 559 4.32 2.69 -16.44
N LYS A 560 4.14 1.37 -16.29
CA LYS A 560 3.20 0.57 -17.09
C LYS A 560 1.77 1.08 -16.90
N CYS A 561 1.30 1.16 -15.65
CA CYS A 561 -0.02 1.68 -15.31
C CYS A 561 -0.20 3.13 -15.80
N ARG A 562 0.82 3.99 -15.65
CA ARG A 562 0.77 5.38 -16.15
C ARG A 562 0.72 5.48 -17.67
N SER A 563 1.34 4.57 -18.41
CA SER A 563 1.30 4.59 -19.88
C SER A 563 -0.05 4.15 -20.47
N MET A 564 -0.88 3.52 -19.64
CA MET A 564 -2.21 3.01 -19.99
C MET A 564 -3.33 3.98 -19.59
N ALA A 565 -3.06 4.84 -18.60
CA ALA A 565 -3.91 5.98 -18.20
C ALA A 565 -3.74 7.14 -19.18
#